data_AF-A0A2S8FTF5-F1
#
_entry.id   AF-A0A2S8FTF5-F1
#
_cell.length_a   1.000
_cell.length_b   1.000
_cell.length_c   1.000
_cell.angle_alpha   90.00
_cell.angle_beta   90.00
_cell.angle_gamma   90.00
#
_symmetry.space_group_name_H-M   'P 1'
#
loop_
_entity.id
_entity.type
_entity.pdbx_description
1 polymer ?
#
loop_
_entity_poly.entity_id
_entity_poly.type
_entity_poly.pdbx_seq_one_letter_code
_entity_poly.pdbx_strand_id
1 'polypeptide(L)'
;MKDSVILREQPNLFETKVAILEADADNDSVYLYVFPPETPQQINALWVANASDRDAAQVEEQMRAALPPRLPHAQINATAVIADLEPDNWDVRWSLDQQSVAVWHLDQIVAIMPAWGPANHFPGFARGCAAETPVAWPLTDENILLPRFAAEDGFLREWDESSWKTIQQGTLDSYKSLHADPMRYFAADQGKWPPLALTLSSKEGRSFMATAGMAILPMPGAEAADADERSRRIELGVLCDATDADEKVCGQISSWARYPWRYGTHFDHGHTISTEAFATVAPRFTHVAIIEKASFLPTIELPQIAGEQPRFLFLVPITAAEQKMAENRGTQRLIELLEASPAPLSLQRDAVA
;
A
#
# COMPACT_ATOMS: atom_id res chain seq x y z
N MET A 1 38.54 9.30 -14.03
CA MET A 1 37.10 8.96 -14.08
C MET A 1 36.46 9.84 -13.04
N LYS A 2 35.39 10.56 -13.39
CA LYS A 2 34.54 11.15 -12.35
C LYS A 2 33.76 9.98 -11.75
N ASP A 3 33.53 10.02 -10.44
CA ASP A 3 32.75 8.97 -9.79
C ASP A 3 31.27 9.33 -9.87
N SER A 4 30.40 8.35 -10.15
CA SER A 4 28.96 8.53 -10.09
C SER A 4 28.53 8.90 -8.66
N VAL A 5 27.47 9.69 -8.54
CA VAL A 5 27.02 10.25 -7.26
C VAL A 5 25.62 9.71 -6.96
N ILE A 6 25.46 9.08 -5.79
CA ILE A 6 24.14 8.78 -5.26
C ILE A 6 23.58 10.07 -4.67
N LEU A 7 22.54 10.60 -5.32
CA LEU A 7 21.82 11.80 -4.87
C LEU A 7 20.90 11.45 -3.70
N ARG A 8 20.20 10.31 -3.80
CA ARG A 8 19.31 9.79 -2.76
C ARG A 8 19.21 8.27 -2.80
N GLU A 9 19.03 7.67 -1.63
CA GLU A 9 18.65 6.28 -1.45
C GLU A 9 17.49 6.24 -0.45
N GLN A 10 16.36 5.65 -0.84
CA GLN A 10 15.15 5.66 -0.03
C GLN A 10 14.42 4.31 -0.12
N PRO A 11 14.43 3.49 0.95
CA PRO A 11 13.51 2.37 1.06
C PRO A 11 12.07 2.86 1.23
N ASN A 12 11.10 2.09 0.75
CA ASN A 12 9.70 2.31 1.14
C ASN A 12 9.49 1.94 2.63
N LEU A 13 8.36 2.33 3.21
CA LEU A 13 8.09 2.14 4.65
C LEU A 13 8.15 0.68 5.12
N PHE A 14 7.86 -0.25 4.20
CA PHE A 14 7.81 -1.68 4.49
C PHE A 14 9.09 -2.41 4.09
N GLU A 15 10.11 -1.67 3.64
CA GLU A 15 11.44 -2.15 3.24
C GLU A 15 11.38 -3.25 2.15
N THR A 16 10.32 -3.25 1.34
CA THR A 16 10.11 -4.23 0.25
C THR A 16 10.67 -3.76 -1.09
N LYS A 17 10.92 -2.46 -1.23
CA LYS A 17 11.52 -1.83 -2.40
C LYS A 17 12.48 -0.73 -1.96
N VAL A 18 13.55 -0.55 -2.69
CA VAL A 18 14.49 0.57 -2.54
C VAL A 18 14.54 1.36 -3.83
N ALA A 19 14.50 2.69 -3.69
CA ALA A 19 14.70 3.62 -4.77
C ALA A 19 16.07 4.29 -4.61
N ILE A 20 16.89 4.25 -5.66
CA ILE A 20 18.19 4.90 -5.73
C ILE A 20 18.14 5.93 -6.86
N LEU A 21 18.42 7.18 -6.53
CA LEU A 21 18.62 8.25 -7.49
C LEU A 21 20.12 8.49 -7.65
N GLU A 22 20.62 8.29 -8.86
CA GLU A 22 22.04 8.34 -9.17
C GLU A 22 22.30 9.30 -10.33
N ALA A 23 23.34 10.13 -10.20
CA ALA A 23 23.92 10.89 -11.29
C ALA A 23 25.16 10.13 -11.81
N ASP A 24 25.04 9.62 -13.03
CA ASP A 24 26.10 8.88 -13.71
C ASP A 24 27.17 9.83 -14.27
N ALA A 25 28.42 9.51 -13.94
CA ALA A 25 29.56 10.33 -14.32
C ALA A 25 30.09 10.05 -15.74
N ASP A 26 29.82 8.87 -16.29
CA ASP A 26 30.31 8.47 -17.61
C ASP A 26 29.48 9.10 -18.73
N ASN A 27 28.18 9.26 -18.52
CA ASN A 27 27.25 9.75 -19.54
C ASN A 27 26.50 11.04 -19.18
N ASP A 28 26.79 11.64 -18.01
CA ASP A 28 26.13 12.86 -17.50
C ASP A 28 24.59 12.71 -17.51
N SER A 29 24.06 11.61 -16.96
CA SER A 29 22.63 11.32 -16.87
C SER A 29 22.20 11.09 -15.42
N VAL A 30 20.97 11.47 -15.08
CA VAL A 30 20.37 11.21 -13.76
C VAL A 30 19.30 10.15 -13.92
N TYR A 31 19.41 9.07 -13.15
CA TYR A 31 18.54 7.92 -13.21
C TYR A 31 17.94 7.58 -11.85
N LEU A 32 16.65 7.23 -11.87
CA LEU A 32 15.98 6.56 -10.77
C LEU A 32 15.99 5.05 -11.04
N TYR A 33 16.54 4.29 -10.10
CA TYR A 33 16.49 2.84 -10.07
C TYR A 33 15.59 2.37 -8.93
N VAL A 34 14.69 1.43 -9.21
CA VAL A 34 13.82 0.83 -8.20
C VAL A 34 13.93 -0.69 -8.29
N PHE A 35 14.25 -1.32 -7.17
CA PHE A 35 14.36 -2.78 -7.09
C PHE A 35 13.94 -3.31 -5.71
N PRO A 36 13.42 -4.55 -5.66
CA PRO A 36 13.22 -5.27 -4.41
C PRO A 36 14.58 -5.76 -3.85
N PRO A 37 14.91 -5.49 -2.58
CA PRO A 37 16.19 -5.92 -1.98
C PRO A 37 16.43 -7.43 -2.02
N GLU A 38 15.37 -8.24 -1.91
CA GLU A 38 15.46 -9.70 -1.94
C GLU A 38 15.68 -10.28 -3.35
N THR A 39 15.27 -9.54 -4.39
CA THR A 39 15.41 -9.95 -5.80
C THR A 39 15.99 -8.82 -6.65
N PRO A 40 17.25 -8.38 -6.37
CA PRO A 40 17.84 -7.18 -6.96
C PRO A 40 18.08 -7.28 -8.47
N GLN A 41 17.85 -8.44 -9.09
CA GLN A 41 17.90 -8.62 -10.53
C GLN A 41 16.67 -8.01 -11.26
N GLN A 42 15.59 -7.70 -10.53
CA GLN A 42 14.39 -7.04 -11.06
C GLN A 42 14.49 -5.53 -10.89
N ILE A 43 15.41 -4.91 -11.63
CA ILE A 43 15.65 -3.46 -11.59
C ILE A 43 14.75 -2.78 -12.61
N ASN A 44 14.03 -1.75 -12.16
CA ASN A 44 13.35 -0.80 -13.02
C ASN A 44 14.16 0.49 -13.05
N ALA A 45 14.29 1.08 -14.23
CA ALA A 45 15.07 2.30 -14.42
C ALA A 45 14.22 3.36 -15.13
N LEU A 46 14.35 4.60 -14.69
CA LEU A 46 13.70 5.78 -15.26
C LEU A 46 14.74 6.88 -15.44
N TRP A 47 14.88 7.37 -16.66
CA TRP A 47 15.64 8.59 -16.91
C TRP A 47 14.91 9.77 -16.27
N VAL A 48 15.64 10.60 -15.52
CA VAL A 48 15.08 11.77 -14.81
C VAL A 48 15.49 13.07 -15.52
N ALA A 49 16.79 13.20 -15.82
CA ALA A 49 17.36 14.40 -16.43
C ALA A 49 18.74 14.10 -17.06
N ASN A 50 19.20 15.02 -17.91
CA ASN A 50 20.60 15.13 -18.29
C ASN A 50 21.31 16.04 -17.28
N ALA A 51 22.53 15.70 -16.86
CA ALA A 51 23.32 16.49 -15.91
C ALA A 51 24.13 17.63 -16.56
N SER A 52 24.20 17.65 -17.90
CA SER A 52 24.83 18.73 -18.67
C SER A 52 24.01 19.03 -19.92
N ASP A 53 24.42 19.96 -20.78
CA ASP A 53 23.74 20.29 -22.05
C ASP A 53 24.43 19.70 -23.29
N ARG A 54 25.32 18.72 -23.10
CA ARG A 54 25.97 17.98 -24.20
C ARG A 54 24.92 17.21 -25.03
N ASP A 55 25.05 17.13 -26.35
CA ASP A 55 24.16 16.24 -27.10
C ASP A 55 24.54 14.76 -26.89
N ALA A 56 23.62 13.85 -27.19
CA ALA A 56 23.80 12.41 -27.01
C ALA A 56 23.61 11.63 -28.31
N ALA A 57 24.18 10.43 -28.36
CA ALA A 57 23.84 9.46 -29.40
C ALA A 57 22.39 8.98 -29.22
N GLN A 58 21.89 8.13 -30.13
CA GLN A 58 20.59 7.50 -29.94
C GLN A 58 20.58 6.60 -28.70
N VAL A 59 19.44 6.54 -28.00
CA VAL A 59 19.27 5.77 -26.76
C VAL A 59 19.70 4.32 -26.93
N GLU A 60 19.32 3.67 -28.02
CA GLU A 60 19.63 2.27 -28.30
C GLU A 60 21.12 2.01 -28.52
N GLU A 61 21.86 3.00 -29.03
CA GLU A 61 23.31 2.88 -29.22
C GLU A 61 24.04 2.93 -27.88
N GLN A 62 23.61 3.84 -26.99
CA GLN A 62 24.14 3.96 -25.63
C GLN A 62 23.86 2.70 -24.81
N MET A 63 22.64 2.14 -24.92
CA MET A 63 22.28 0.88 -24.27
C MET A 63 23.15 -0.29 -24.77
N ARG A 64 23.42 -0.36 -26.09
CA ARG A 64 24.33 -1.38 -26.67
C ARG A 64 25.77 -1.22 -26.17
N ALA A 65 26.17 -0.01 -25.81
CA ALA A 65 27.46 0.29 -25.19
C ALA A 65 27.47 0.09 -23.66
N ALA A 66 26.37 -0.40 -23.06
CA ALA A 66 26.19 -0.56 -21.62
C ALA A 66 26.34 0.75 -20.82
N LEU A 67 25.96 1.89 -21.41
CA LEU A 67 25.90 3.18 -20.74
C LEU A 67 24.47 3.47 -20.27
N PRO A 68 24.26 4.07 -19.07
CA PRO A 68 22.97 4.63 -18.67
C PRO A 68 22.54 5.72 -19.67
N PRO A 69 21.49 5.50 -20.49
CA PRO A 69 21.24 6.38 -21.63
C PRO A 69 20.93 7.83 -21.27
N ARG A 70 21.60 8.74 -21.94
CA ARG A 70 21.26 10.16 -21.94
C ARG A 70 20.26 10.43 -23.07
N LEU A 71 19.23 11.23 -22.83
CA LEU A 71 18.33 11.62 -23.92
C LEU A 71 19.00 12.66 -24.84
N PRO A 72 18.96 12.48 -26.17
CA PRO A 72 19.49 13.45 -27.13
C PRO A 72 18.63 14.72 -27.18
N HIS A 73 19.20 15.82 -27.68
CA HIS A 73 18.53 17.12 -27.79
C HIS A 73 17.15 17.06 -28.47
N ALA A 74 16.99 16.17 -29.45
CA ALA A 74 15.72 15.98 -30.16
C ALA A 74 14.59 15.35 -29.32
N GLN A 75 14.90 14.77 -28.16
CA GLN A 75 13.94 14.05 -27.29
C GLN A 75 13.74 14.73 -25.93
N ILE A 76 14.36 15.90 -25.72
CA ILE A 76 14.28 16.65 -24.48
C ILE A 76 13.64 18.01 -24.68
N ASN A 77 13.10 18.58 -23.59
CA ASN A 77 12.59 19.94 -23.55
C ASN A 77 13.48 20.84 -22.64
N ALA A 78 13.04 22.09 -22.41
CA ALA A 78 13.81 23.07 -21.67
C ALA A 78 14.08 22.73 -20.19
N THR A 79 13.37 21.77 -19.59
CA THR A 79 13.55 21.36 -18.18
C THR A 79 14.38 20.09 -18.03
N ALA A 80 14.95 19.58 -19.12
CA ALA A 80 15.65 18.31 -19.12
C ALA A 80 17.07 18.33 -18.58
N VAL A 81 17.68 19.52 -18.51
CA VAL A 81 19.04 19.68 -18.02
C VAL A 81 18.99 20.16 -16.57
N ILE A 82 19.43 19.31 -15.65
CA ILE A 82 19.57 19.64 -14.22
C ILE A 82 21.04 19.43 -13.85
N ALA A 83 21.81 20.53 -13.89
CA ALA A 83 23.23 20.52 -13.54
C ALA A 83 23.48 20.56 -12.03
N ASP A 84 22.44 20.85 -11.24
CA ASP A 84 22.49 20.85 -9.79
C ASP A 84 22.46 19.41 -9.25
N LEU A 85 23.62 18.93 -8.83
CA LEU A 85 23.82 17.60 -8.28
C LEU A 85 24.05 17.64 -6.76
N GLU A 86 23.71 18.75 -6.09
CA GLU A 86 23.73 18.83 -4.63
C GLU A 86 22.67 17.88 -4.05
N PRO A 87 23.05 16.80 -3.33
CA PRO A 87 22.10 15.83 -2.83
C PRO A 87 20.94 16.43 -2.05
N ASP A 88 21.17 17.51 -1.28
CA ASP A 88 20.15 18.19 -0.48
C ASP A 88 19.04 18.87 -1.27
N ASN A 89 19.25 19.10 -2.56
CA ASN A 89 18.21 19.60 -3.45
C ASN A 89 17.38 18.50 -4.10
N TRP A 90 17.68 17.22 -3.84
CA TRP A 90 16.94 16.09 -4.37
C TRP A 90 16.16 15.36 -3.27
N ASP A 91 15.01 14.80 -3.64
CA ASP A 91 14.25 13.93 -2.76
C ASP A 91 13.58 12.81 -3.57
N VAL A 92 13.38 11.67 -2.92
CA VAL A 92 12.72 10.50 -3.49
C VAL A 92 11.60 10.11 -2.55
N ARG A 93 10.36 10.32 -2.98
CA ARG A 93 9.18 10.12 -2.12
C ARG A 93 8.31 9.00 -2.67
N TRP A 94 8.07 8.00 -1.82
CA TRP A 94 7.11 6.94 -2.09
C TRP A 94 5.68 7.47 -1.92
N SER A 95 4.76 7.01 -2.76
CA SER A 95 3.33 7.25 -2.57
C SER A 95 2.86 6.63 -1.25
N LEU A 96 1.74 7.10 -0.68
CA LEU A 96 1.22 6.56 0.59
C LEU A 96 0.87 5.06 0.53
N ASP A 97 0.49 4.54 -0.64
CA ASP A 97 0.32 3.08 -0.85
C ASP A 97 1.64 2.32 -1.07
N GLN A 98 2.77 3.01 -1.04
CA GLN A 98 4.12 2.45 -1.06
C GLN A 98 4.48 1.69 -2.36
N GLN A 99 3.75 1.95 -3.45
CA GLN A 99 3.97 1.26 -4.72
C GLN A 99 4.53 2.13 -5.85
N SER A 100 4.24 3.43 -5.83
CA SER A 100 4.75 4.41 -6.78
C SER A 100 5.82 5.28 -6.12
N VAL A 101 6.70 5.88 -6.91
CA VAL A 101 7.74 6.77 -6.40
C VAL A 101 7.87 8.00 -7.30
N ALA A 102 8.04 9.17 -6.67
CA ALA A 102 8.29 10.43 -7.34
C ALA A 102 9.68 10.96 -6.96
N VAL A 103 10.36 11.54 -7.94
CA VAL A 103 11.60 12.28 -7.75
C VAL A 103 11.27 13.75 -7.72
N TRP A 104 11.75 14.41 -6.67
CA TRP A 104 11.64 15.84 -6.48
C TRP A 104 13.03 16.45 -6.65
N HIS A 105 13.08 17.56 -7.38
CA HIS A 105 14.21 18.47 -7.35
C HIS A 105 13.69 19.81 -6.80
N LEU A 106 14.27 20.23 -5.68
CA LEU A 106 13.74 21.27 -4.81
C LEU A 106 12.28 20.93 -4.45
N ASP A 107 11.32 21.80 -4.80
CA ASP A 107 9.89 21.61 -4.53
C ASP A 107 9.09 21.17 -5.78
N GLN A 108 9.76 20.67 -6.83
CA GLN A 108 9.11 20.26 -8.07
C GLN A 108 9.28 18.77 -8.34
N ILE A 109 8.17 18.10 -8.69
CA ILE A 109 8.21 16.73 -9.19
C ILE A 109 8.79 16.74 -10.61
N VAL A 110 9.94 16.10 -10.77
CA VAL A 110 10.67 16.00 -12.05
C VAL A 110 10.54 14.63 -12.69
N ALA A 111 10.23 13.58 -11.93
CA ALA A 111 9.94 12.26 -12.48
C ALA A 111 9.00 11.45 -11.58
N ILE A 112 8.25 10.51 -12.17
CA ILE A 112 7.35 9.58 -11.46
C ILE A 112 7.47 8.20 -12.09
N MET A 113 7.78 7.19 -11.27
CA MET A 113 7.66 5.78 -11.63
C MET A 113 6.39 5.22 -10.96
N PRO A 114 5.31 4.98 -11.72
CA PRO A 114 4.08 4.44 -11.15
C PRO A 114 4.19 2.93 -10.89
N ALA A 115 3.37 2.45 -9.95
CA ALA A 115 3.28 1.05 -9.54
C ALA A 115 3.09 0.06 -10.72
N TRP A 116 2.30 0.46 -11.73
CA TRP A 116 1.96 -0.36 -12.89
C TRP A 116 3.01 -0.30 -14.01
N GLY A 117 4.01 0.57 -13.92
CA GLY A 117 4.99 0.75 -14.99
C GLY A 117 5.88 -0.47 -15.24
N PRO A 118 6.62 -0.93 -14.22
CA PRO A 118 7.51 -2.10 -14.30
C PRO A 118 6.89 -3.33 -14.98
N ALA A 119 5.67 -3.68 -14.61
CA ALA A 119 4.98 -4.86 -15.13
C ALA A 119 4.60 -4.74 -16.62
N ASN A 120 4.51 -3.52 -17.14
CA ASN A 120 4.08 -3.22 -18.52
C ASN A 120 5.24 -2.76 -19.42
N HIS A 121 6.49 -3.00 -19.02
CA HIS A 121 7.68 -2.47 -19.70
C HIS A 121 7.66 -0.94 -19.87
N PHE A 122 6.99 -0.25 -18.96
CA PHE A 122 6.86 1.21 -18.97
C PHE A 122 7.84 1.80 -17.93
N PRO A 123 8.79 2.66 -18.34
CA PRO A 123 9.84 3.15 -17.45
C PRO A 123 9.33 4.17 -16.43
N GLY A 124 8.30 4.94 -16.77
CA GLY A 124 7.82 6.07 -15.98
C GLY A 124 7.80 7.38 -16.76
N PHE A 125 7.47 8.45 -16.05
CA PHE A 125 7.32 9.79 -16.59
C PHE A 125 8.46 10.70 -16.11
N ALA A 126 8.99 11.57 -16.98
CA ALA A 126 9.98 12.58 -16.64
C ALA A 126 9.64 13.93 -17.27
N ARG A 127 9.78 15.01 -16.50
CA ARG A 127 9.37 16.38 -16.86
C ARG A 127 10.21 16.92 -18.01
N GLY A 128 11.49 16.54 -18.08
CA GLY A 128 12.40 16.90 -19.16
C GLY A 128 12.17 16.16 -20.49
N CYS A 129 11.37 15.10 -20.50
CA CYS A 129 11.19 14.26 -21.68
C CYS A 129 10.16 14.89 -22.64
N ALA A 130 10.49 15.00 -23.93
CA ALA A 130 9.63 15.64 -24.93
C ALA A 130 8.79 14.65 -25.76
N ALA A 131 9.16 13.37 -25.79
CA ALA A 131 8.46 12.31 -26.52
C ALA A 131 8.59 10.97 -25.79
N GLU A 132 7.77 9.98 -26.13
CA GLU A 132 7.93 8.64 -25.58
C GLU A 132 9.26 8.02 -26.03
N THR A 133 10.05 7.56 -25.07
CA THR A 133 11.34 6.89 -25.31
C THR A 133 11.41 5.56 -24.55
N PRO A 134 12.41 4.70 -24.84
CA PRO A 134 12.62 3.47 -24.07
C PRO A 134 12.91 3.67 -22.58
N VAL A 135 13.33 4.88 -22.16
CA VAL A 135 13.83 5.14 -20.79
C VAL A 135 13.02 6.17 -20.00
N ALA A 136 12.12 6.92 -20.65
CA ALA A 136 11.18 7.84 -20.02
C ALA A 136 10.09 8.28 -21.01
N TRP A 137 8.89 8.55 -20.49
CA TRP A 137 7.83 9.25 -21.23
C TRP A 137 7.61 10.67 -20.68
N PRO A 138 6.97 11.58 -21.43
CA PRO A 138 6.73 12.95 -20.98
C PRO A 138 5.86 13.02 -19.72
N LEU A 139 6.32 13.72 -18.68
CA LEU A 139 5.50 14.13 -17.53
C LEU A 139 4.89 15.51 -17.83
N THR A 140 3.65 15.53 -18.31
CA THR A 140 2.91 16.78 -18.55
C THR A 140 2.13 17.22 -17.32
N ASP A 141 1.72 18.49 -17.26
CA ASP A 141 0.98 19.03 -16.13
C ASP A 141 -0.44 18.43 -16.00
N GLU A 142 -0.97 17.81 -17.05
CA GLU A 142 -2.23 17.06 -17.04
C GLU A 142 -2.11 15.65 -16.46
N ASN A 143 -0.91 15.20 -16.08
CA ASN A 143 -0.71 13.87 -15.54
C ASN A 143 -1.42 13.74 -14.16
N ILE A 144 -2.35 12.78 -14.07
CA ILE A 144 -3.19 12.55 -12.89
C ILE A 144 -2.41 12.19 -11.61
N LEU A 145 -1.16 11.76 -11.73
CA LEU A 145 -0.32 11.40 -10.58
C LEU A 145 0.24 12.64 -9.88
N LEU A 146 0.41 13.76 -10.57
CA LEU A 146 0.89 15.02 -9.98
C LEU A 146 0.01 15.51 -8.83
N PRO A 147 -1.31 15.74 -9.01
CA PRO A 147 -2.17 16.19 -7.92
C PRO A 147 -2.26 15.16 -6.79
N ARG A 148 -2.11 13.87 -7.10
CA ARG A 148 -2.08 12.82 -6.09
C ARG A 148 -0.85 12.93 -5.19
N PHE A 149 0.35 12.98 -5.76
CA PHE A 149 1.58 13.15 -4.97
C PHE A 149 1.57 14.46 -4.19
N ALA A 150 1.00 15.53 -4.75
CA ALA A 150 0.83 16.79 -4.02
C ALA A 150 -0.12 16.67 -2.81
N ALA A 151 -1.24 15.97 -2.96
CA ALA A 151 -2.18 15.72 -1.85
C ALA A 151 -1.56 14.83 -0.76
N GLU A 152 -0.82 13.79 -1.17
CA GLU A 152 -0.10 12.90 -0.25
C GLU A 152 1.01 13.64 0.51
N ASP A 153 1.77 14.50 -0.17
CA ASP A 153 2.76 15.38 0.46
C ASP A 153 2.13 16.36 1.46
N GLY A 154 1.00 16.97 1.08
CA GLY A 154 0.22 17.84 1.98
C GLY A 154 -0.22 17.10 3.25
N PHE A 155 -0.78 15.91 3.09
CA PHE A 155 -1.17 15.05 4.21
C PHE A 155 0.01 14.74 5.14
N LEU A 156 1.18 14.42 4.59
CA LEU A 156 2.39 14.13 5.38
C LEU A 156 2.95 15.38 6.08
N ARG A 157 2.92 16.54 5.44
CA ARG A 157 3.39 17.82 6.02
C ARG A 157 2.48 18.31 7.15
N GLU A 158 1.18 18.03 7.07
CA GLU A 158 0.21 18.35 8.12
C GLU A 158 0.24 17.34 9.28
N TRP A 159 0.86 16.17 9.08
CA TRP A 159 0.91 15.12 10.09
C TRP A 159 1.74 15.51 11.31
N ASP A 160 1.14 15.37 12.50
CA ASP A 160 1.78 15.61 13.79
C ASP A 160 1.31 14.60 14.85
N GLU A 161 1.79 14.75 16.09
CA GLU A 161 1.37 13.87 17.20
C GLU A 161 -0.15 13.95 17.49
N SER A 162 -0.78 15.10 17.22
CA SER A 162 -2.21 15.30 17.45
C SER A 162 -3.08 14.57 16.42
N SER A 163 -2.54 14.40 15.20
CA SER A 163 -3.15 13.67 14.09
C SER A 163 -3.44 12.22 14.49
N TRP A 164 -2.44 11.53 15.05
CA TRP A 164 -2.63 10.16 15.54
C TRP A 164 -3.66 10.10 16.67
N LYS A 165 -3.54 10.97 17.67
CA LYS A 165 -4.47 10.97 18.82
C LYS A 165 -5.92 11.13 18.38
N THR A 166 -6.16 11.98 17.38
CA THR A 166 -7.50 12.21 16.81
C THR A 166 -8.03 10.98 16.09
N ILE A 167 -7.23 10.39 15.20
CA ILE A 167 -7.60 9.17 14.46
C ILE A 167 -7.84 8.02 15.43
N GLN A 168 -6.92 7.80 16.37
CA GLN A 168 -7.01 6.77 17.39
C GLN A 168 -8.31 6.90 18.19
N GLN A 169 -8.58 8.08 18.77
CA GLN A 169 -9.78 8.27 19.59
C GLN A 169 -11.06 8.09 18.76
N GLY A 170 -11.10 8.63 17.54
CA GLY A 170 -12.24 8.48 16.64
C GLY A 170 -12.52 7.02 16.31
N THR A 171 -11.48 6.25 15.96
CA THR A 171 -11.60 4.81 15.67
C THR A 171 -12.05 4.01 16.89
N LEU A 172 -11.49 4.29 18.07
CA LEU A 172 -11.91 3.61 19.31
C LEU A 172 -13.36 3.94 19.69
N ASP A 173 -13.80 5.17 19.42
CA ASP A 173 -15.18 5.61 19.63
C ASP A 173 -16.17 4.83 18.75
N SER A 174 -15.81 4.54 17.51
CA SER A 174 -16.59 3.71 16.58
C SER A 174 -16.77 2.27 17.07
N TYR A 175 -15.88 1.78 17.92
CA TYR A 175 -15.92 0.40 18.43
C TYR A 175 -16.67 0.24 19.75
N LYS A 176 -17.09 1.34 20.41
CA LYS A 176 -17.67 1.33 21.77
C LYS A 176 -18.84 0.35 21.98
N SER A 177 -19.68 0.14 20.96
CA SER A 177 -20.83 -0.78 21.08
C SER A 177 -20.41 -2.25 21.15
N LEU A 178 -19.28 -2.58 20.51
CA LEU A 178 -18.71 -3.93 20.40
C LEU A 178 -17.72 -4.24 21.50
N HIS A 179 -17.08 -3.21 22.07
CA HIS A 179 -16.19 -3.38 23.20
C HIS A 179 -16.92 -3.49 24.55
N ALA A 180 -16.29 -4.22 25.47
CA ALA A 180 -16.55 -4.14 26.91
C ALA A 180 -15.38 -3.49 27.64
N ASP A 181 -15.65 -2.97 28.83
CA ASP A 181 -14.62 -2.50 29.76
C ASP A 181 -14.17 -3.68 30.65
N PRO A 182 -12.86 -4.01 30.73
CA PRO A 182 -11.72 -3.35 30.09
C PRO A 182 -11.45 -3.78 28.64
N MET A 183 -11.14 -2.79 27.81
CA MET A 183 -10.54 -2.98 26.47
C MET A 183 -9.02 -3.03 26.59
N ARG A 184 -8.42 -4.06 26.02
CA ARG A 184 -6.97 -4.19 25.89
C ARG A 184 -6.51 -3.52 24.59
N TYR A 185 -5.34 -2.90 24.67
CA TYR A 185 -4.74 -2.14 23.57
C TYR A 185 -3.27 -2.52 23.42
N PHE A 186 -2.86 -2.83 22.20
CA PHE A 186 -1.49 -3.23 21.87
C PHE A 186 -0.95 -2.35 20.75
N ALA A 187 0.25 -1.79 20.92
CA ALA A 187 0.96 -1.17 19.82
C ALA A 187 1.46 -2.26 18.85
N ALA A 188 1.21 -2.07 17.56
CA ALA A 188 1.49 -3.01 16.47
C ALA A 188 2.30 -2.36 15.35
N ASP A 189 2.95 -1.23 15.63
CA ASP A 189 3.78 -0.42 14.73
C ASP A 189 5.29 -0.52 15.05
N GLN A 190 5.64 -1.05 16.22
CA GLN A 190 7.03 -1.07 16.74
C GLN A 190 7.60 0.35 16.93
N GLY A 191 6.73 1.34 17.18
CA GLY A 191 7.13 2.74 17.33
C GLY A 191 7.57 3.42 16.02
N LYS A 192 7.28 2.81 14.86
CA LYS A 192 7.51 3.41 13.53
C LYS A 192 6.22 4.03 13.00
N TRP A 193 6.35 5.06 12.16
CA TRP A 193 5.22 5.58 11.39
C TRP A 193 4.89 4.67 10.18
N PRO A 194 3.62 4.48 9.80
CA PRO A 194 2.41 4.98 10.47
C PRO A 194 2.11 4.22 11.78
N PRO A 195 1.54 4.90 12.79
CA PRO A 195 1.12 4.22 14.00
C PRO A 195 0.02 3.21 13.71
N LEU A 196 0.07 2.08 14.39
CA LEU A 196 -0.86 0.97 14.22
C LEU A 196 -1.04 0.32 15.58
N ALA A 197 -2.28 -0.01 15.90
CA ALA A 197 -2.62 -0.71 17.11
C ALA A 197 -3.66 -1.80 16.88
N LEU A 198 -3.75 -2.66 17.88
CA LEU A 198 -4.76 -3.69 18.00
C LEU A 198 -5.56 -3.49 19.27
N THR A 199 -6.86 -3.65 19.15
CA THR A 199 -7.80 -3.66 20.28
C THR A 199 -8.30 -5.08 20.49
N LEU A 200 -8.57 -5.43 21.73
CA LEU A 200 -9.18 -6.69 22.12
C LEU A 200 -10.11 -6.45 23.31
N SER A 201 -11.35 -6.91 23.22
CA SER A 201 -12.23 -7.04 24.37
C SER A 201 -13.19 -8.20 24.19
N SER A 202 -13.75 -8.68 25.29
CA SER A 202 -14.80 -9.69 25.26
C SER A 202 -16.07 -9.19 25.94
N LYS A 203 -17.22 -9.33 25.27
CA LYS A 203 -18.55 -8.93 25.74
C LYS A 203 -19.54 -10.05 25.45
N GLU A 204 -20.31 -10.46 26.47
CA GLU A 204 -21.40 -11.44 26.30
C GLU A 204 -20.96 -12.75 25.63
N GLY A 205 -19.76 -13.24 25.96
CA GLY A 205 -19.21 -14.49 25.41
C GLY A 205 -18.65 -14.37 23.98
N ARG A 206 -18.60 -13.15 23.42
CA ARG A 206 -17.94 -12.86 22.15
C ARG A 206 -16.72 -12.00 22.34
N SER A 207 -15.72 -12.18 21.48
CA SER A 207 -14.55 -11.31 21.40
C SER A 207 -14.59 -10.47 20.13
N PHE A 208 -14.26 -9.19 20.32
CA PHE A 208 -14.04 -8.24 19.24
C PHE A 208 -12.57 -7.82 19.24
N MET A 209 -11.91 -8.06 18.12
CA MET A 209 -10.49 -7.77 17.89
C MET A 209 -10.37 -6.93 16.63
N ALA A 210 -9.76 -5.77 16.68
CA ALA A 210 -9.70 -4.88 15.52
C ALA A 210 -8.43 -4.07 15.46
N THR A 211 -8.03 -3.69 14.25
CA THR A 211 -6.97 -2.70 14.02
C THR A 211 -7.46 -1.30 14.36
N ALA A 212 -6.52 -0.43 14.72
CA ALA A 212 -6.71 1.02 14.74
C ALA A 212 -5.45 1.66 14.15
N GLY A 213 -5.61 2.40 13.07
CA GLY A 213 -4.51 3.06 12.35
C GLY A 213 -4.12 2.37 11.03
N MET A 214 -4.70 1.21 10.69
CA MET A 214 -4.44 0.58 9.38
C MET A 214 -4.91 1.50 8.24
N ALA A 215 -5.98 2.27 8.47
CA ALA A 215 -6.55 3.20 7.50
C ALA A 215 -5.70 4.47 7.25
N ILE A 216 -4.63 4.69 8.02
CA ILE A 216 -3.72 5.84 7.83
C ILE A 216 -3.05 5.79 6.45
N LEU A 217 -2.79 4.58 5.94
CA LEU A 217 -2.34 4.40 4.56
C LEU A 217 -3.49 3.84 3.71
N PRO A 218 -3.63 4.28 2.46
CA PRO A 218 -4.45 3.57 1.48
C PRO A 218 -3.75 2.26 1.08
N MET A 219 -4.50 1.18 0.90
CA MET A 219 -3.94 -0.08 0.41
C MET A 219 -3.44 0.05 -1.04
N PRO A 220 -2.38 -0.70 -1.41
CA PRO A 220 -1.98 -0.89 -2.81
C PRO A 220 -3.09 -1.51 -3.64
N GLY A 221 -3.18 -1.21 -4.94
CA GLY A 221 -4.04 -1.95 -5.86
C GLY A 221 -4.99 -1.09 -6.70
N ALA A 222 -5.50 -1.75 -7.75
CA ALA A 222 -6.30 -1.28 -8.89
C ALA A 222 -6.36 0.25 -9.10
N GLU A 223 -5.26 0.82 -9.58
CA GLU A 223 -5.25 2.17 -10.18
C GLU A 223 -5.89 2.20 -11.59
N ALA A 224 -6.71 1.22 -12.00
CA ALA A 224 -7.29 1.23 -13.34
C ALA A 224 -8.68 0.61 -13.46
N ALA A 225 -9.53 1.37 -14.17
CA ALA A 225 -10.76 1.00 -14.88
C ALA A 225 -12.02 0.75 -14.05
N ASP A 226 -12.22 1.53 -12.99
CA ASP A 226 -13.48 2.19 -12.66
C ASP A 226 -13.22 2.87 -11.32
N ALA A 227 -13.46 4.17 -11.25
CA ALA A 227 -13.50 4.89 -9.99
C ALA A 227 -14.71 4.39 -9.19
N ASP A 228 -14.66 3.15 -8.70
CA ASP A 228 -15.54 2.75 -7.62
C ASP A 228 -15.13 3.67 -6.47
N GLU A 229 -16.02 4.60 -6.10
CA GLU A 229 -15.83 5.70 -5.12
C GLU A 229 -15.47 5.19 -3.70
N ARG A 230 -15.13 3.91 -3.58
CA ARG A 230 -14.86 3.19 -2.35
C ARG A 230 -13.44 3.47 -1.89
N SER A 231 -13.34 3.93 -0.65
CA SER A 231 -12.07 4.18 0.00
C SER A 231 -11.17 2.95 0.00
N ARG A 232 -9.89 3.19 -0.34
CA ARG A 232 -8.79 2.19 -0.23
C ARG A 232 -8.25 2.10 1.19
N ARG A 233 -8.73 2.93 2.11
CA ARG A 233 -8.36 2.94 3.52
C ARG A 233 -9.30 2.03 4.28
N ILE A 234 -8.74 1.07 5.01
CA ILE A 234 -9.54 0.10 5.75
C ILE A 234 -9.03 -0.11 7.16
N GLU A 235 -9.93 -0.53 8.04
CA GLU A 235 -9.61 -1.26 9.26
C GLU A 235 -10.07 -2.72 9.11
N LEU A 236 -9.39 -3.62 9.81
CA LEU A 236 -9.73 -5.04 9.88
C LEU A 236 -10.23 -5.39 11.28
N GLY A 237 -11.16 -6.33 11.37
CA GLY A 237 -11.46 -6.95 12.66
C GLY A 237 -12.15 -8.30 12.60
N VAL A 238 -12.10 -9.01 13.71
CA VAL A 238 -12.75 -10.31 13.93
C VAL A 238 -13.80 -10.11 15.02
N LEU A 239 -14.99 -10.66 14.80
CA LEU A 239 -16.04 -10.82 15.81
C LEU A 239 -16.42 -12.31 15.85
N CYS A 240 -16.09 -12.99 16.94
CA CYS A 240 -16.37 -14.42 17.11
C CYS A 240 -16.62 -14.78 18.58
N ASP A 241 -16.88 -16.05 18.86
CA ASP A 241 -16.90 -16.56 20.24
C ASP A 241 -15.57 -16.21 20.94
N ALA A 242 -15.64 -15.84 22.23
CA ALA A 242 -14.46 -15.56 23.02
C ALA A 242 -13.68 -16.86 23.31
N THR A 243 -12.36 -16.82 23.14
CA THR A 243 -11.50 -18.00 23.32
C THR A 243 -10.19 -17.68 24.02
N ASP A 244 -9.47 -18.72 24.46
CA ASP A 244 -8.10 -18.59 24.95
C ASP A 244 -7.09 -18.28 23.84
N ALA A 245 -7.49 -18.35 22.56
CA ALA A 245 -6.66 -18.03 21.41
C ALA A 245 -6.74 -16.55 20.97
N ASP A 246 -7.56 -15.70 21.61
CA ASP A 246 -7.85 -14.34 21.14
C ASP A 246 -6.58 -13.48 20.96
N GLU A 247 -5.60 -13.59 21.86
CA GLU A 247 -4.31 -12.88 21.69
C GLU A 247 -3.51 -13.39 20.49
N LYS A 248 -3.55 -14.70 20.21
CA LYS A 248 -2.93 -15.28 19.02
C LYS A 248 -3.62 -14.78 17.76
N VAL A 249 -4.95 -14.67 17.78
CA VAL A 249 -5.73 -14.07 16.69
C VAL A 249 -5.34 -12.61 16.49
N CYS A 250 -5.18 -11.81 17.56
CA CYS A 250 -4.64 -10.45 17.46
C CYS A 250 -3.26 -10.43 16.77
N GLY A 251 -2.34 -11.32 17.14
CA GLY A 251 -1.04 -11.43 16.48
C GLY A 251 -1.14 -11.74 14.97
N GLN A 252 -2.10 -12.57 14.58
CA GLN A 252 -2.38 -12.83 13.16
C GLN A 252 -2.98 -11.60 12.46
N ILE A 253 -3.91 -10.89 13.08
CA ILE A 253 -4.47 -9.63 12.55
C ILE A 253 -3.35 -8.60 12.36
N SER A 254 -2.41 -8.47 13.30
CA SER A 254 -1.23 -7.60 13.13
C SER A 254 -0.45 -7.92 11.86
N SER A 255 -0.33 -9.21 11.53
CA SER A 255 0.41 -9.67 10.36
C SER A 255 -0.35 -9.37 9.07
N TRP A 256 -1.67 -9.61 9.06
CA TRP A 256 -2.54 -9.25 7.94
C TRP A 256 -2.61 -7.74 7.73
N ALA A 257 -2.62 -6.94 8.79
CA ALA A 257 -2.67 -5.48 8.71
C ALA A 257 -1.47 -4.84 8.00
N ARG A 258 -0.38 -5.57 7.74
CA ARG A 258 0.79 -5.09 6.96
C ARG A 258 0.92 -5.78 5.61
N TYR A 259 0.14 -6.83 5.38
CA TYR A 259 0.23 -7.69 4.21
C TYR A 259 0.00 -6.95 2.88
N PRO A 260 -1.02 -6.07 2.74
CA PRO A 260 -1.27 -5.35 1.49
C PRO A 260 -0.02 -4.65 0.92
N TRP A 261 0.63 -3.80 1.73
CA TRP A 261 1.81 -3.03 1.32
C TRP A 261 3.05 -3.87 1.09
N ARG A 262 3.24 -4.95 1.86
CA ARG A 262 4.38 -5.85 1.66
C ARG A 262 4.33 -6.58 0.32
N TYR A 263 3.14 -6.93 -0.14
CA TYR A 263 2.95 -7.75 -1.34
C TYR A 263 2.33 -6.98 -2.52
N GLY A 264 2.15 -5.65 -2.39
CA GLY A 264 1.55 -4.83 -3.45
C GLY A 264 0.13 -5.26 -3.83
N THR A 265 -0.67 -5.67 -2.83
CA THR A 265 -2.04 -6.19 -3.00
C THR A 265 -3.04 -5.48 -2.09
N HIS A 266 -4.32 -5.85 -2.15
CA HIS A 266 -5.40 -5.31 -1.31
C HIS A 266 -6.28 -6.41 -0.72
N PHE A 267 -6.98 -6.04 0.35
CA PHE A 267 -8.13 -6.77 0.84
C PHE A 267 -9.42 -6.13 0.34
N ASP A 268 -10.41 -6.96 0.00
CA ASP A 268 -11.74 -6.46 -0.30
C ASP A 268 -12.81 -7.46 0.13
N HIS A 269 -14.05 -6.98 0.19
CA HIS A 269 -15.21 -7.82 0.37
C HIS A 269 -15.22 -8.97 -0.65
N GLY A 270 -15.40 -10.18 -0.15
CA GLY A 270 -15.44 -11.38 -0.98
C GLY A 270 -14.13 -12.14 -1.03
N HIS A 271 -13.00 -11.58 -0.60
CA HIS A 271 -11.74 -12.31 -0.55
C HIS A 271 -11.72 -13.37 0.56
N THR A 272 -10.85 -14.37 0.44
CA THR A 272 -10.60 -15.37 1.49
C THR A 272 -9.11 -15.51 1.75
N ILE A 273 -8.73 -15.77 3.01
CA ILE A 273 -7.33 -15.94 3.43
C ILE A 273 -7.22 -17.24 4.23
N SER A 274 -6.20 -18.07 3.95
CA SER A 274 -5.88 -19.24 4.80
C SER A 274 -5.30 -18.81 6.14
N THR A 275 -5.59 -19.55 7.20
CA THR A 275 -5.14 -19.20 8.56
C THR A 275 -4.99 -20.40 9.48
N GLU A 276 -4.06 -20.28 10.43
CA GLU A 276 -3.90 -21.18 11.57
C GLU A 276 -4.22 -20.49 12.91
N ALA A 277 -4.77 -19.28 12.86
CA ALA A 277 -5.09 -18.49 14.06
C ALA A 277 -6.00 -19.24 15.02
N PHE A 278 -6.97 -19.99 14.48
CA PHE A 278 -7.99 -20.73 15.23
C PHE A 278 -7.64 -22.21 15.46
N ALA A 279 -6.46 -22.68 15.04
CA ALA A 279 -6.15 -24.12 15.01
C ALA A 279 -6.28 -24.84 16.37
N THR A 280 -6.07 -24.13 17.48
CA THR A 280 -6.14 -24.70 18.84
C THR A 280 -7.56 -24.77 19.41
N VAL A 281 -8.46 -23.88 18.96
CA VAL A 281 -9.81 -23.70 19.53
C VAL A 281 -10.92 -24.17 18.60
N ALA A 282 -10.68 -24.09 17.30
CA ALA A 282 -11.65 -24.37 16.26
C ALA A 282 -10.92 -24.89 15.00
N PRO A 283 -10.27 -26.08 15.06
CA PRO A 283 -9.37 -26.59 14.01
C PRO A 283 -10.01 -26.79 12.63
N ARG A 284 -11.35 -26.84 12.56
CA ARG A 284 -12.09 -26.90 11.29
C ARG A 284 -12.09 -25.57 10.53
N PHE A 285 -11.85 -24.45 11.21
CA PHE A 285 -11.82 -23.10 10.65
C PHE A 285 -10.41 -22.74 10.21
N THR A 286 -10.08 -23.15 8.99
CA THR A 286 -8.74 -23.01 8.39
C THR A 286 -8.60 -21.79 7.49
N HIS A 287 -9.66 -20.99 7.35
CA HIS A 287 -9.70 -19.79 6.52
C HIS A 287 -10.52 -18.68 7.18
N VAL A 288 -10.38 -17.45 6.68
CA VAL A 288 -11.29 -16.34 6.94
C VAL A 288 -11.86 -15.81 5.62
N ALA A 289 -13.15 -15.48 5.61
CA ALA A 289 -13.77 -14.66 4.58
C ALA A 289 -13.67 -13.19 4.98
N ILE A 290 -13.38 -12.32 4.02
CA ILE A 290 -13.39 -10.86 4.19
C ILE A 290 -14.78 -10.34 3.80
N ILE A 291 -15.50 -9.78 4.77
CA ILE A 291 -16.90 -9.37 4.60
C ILE A 291 -17.05 -7.94 5.13
N GLU A 292 -17.31 -6.99 4.25
CA GLU A 292 -17.70 -5.62 4.64
C GLU A 292 -19.13 -5.56 5.24
N LYS A 293 -20.11 -6.22 4.60
CA LYS A 293 -21.53 -6.14 4.98
C LYS A 293 -22.20 -7.51 4.96
N ALA A 294 -22.92 -7.82 6.04
CA ALA A 294 -23.87 -8.94 6.16
C ALA A 294 -24.85 -8.62 7.30
N SER A 295 -26.05 -9.19 7.27
CA SER A 295 -27.11 -8.92 8.26
C SER A 295 -26.75 -9.33 9.70
N PHE A 296 -25.82 -10.27 9.88
CA PHE A 296 -25.32 -10.71 11.19
C PHE A 296 -24.12 -9.89 11.70
N LEU A 297 -23.60 -8.97 10.88
CA LEU A 297 -22.47 -8.11 11.24
C LEU A 297 -22.96 -6.71 11.64
N PRO A 298 -22.35 -6.10 12.65
CA PRO A 298 -22.64 -4.71 12.99
C PRO A 298 -22.08 -3.77 11.92
N THR A 299 -22.71 -2.60 11.77
CA THR A 299 -22.15 -1.51 10.98
C THR A 299 -21.18 -0.71 11.84
N ILE A 300 -19.99 -0.42 11.31
CA ILE A 300 -18.96 0.41 11.96
C ILE A 300 -18.70 1.63 11.09
N GLU A 301 -18.92 2.82 11.65
CA GLU A 301 -18.63 4.09 10.98
C GLU A 301 -17.32 4.65 11.52
N LEU A 302 -16.28 4.63 10.69
CA LEU A 302 -14.95 5.12 11.04
C LEU A 302 -14.85 6.65 10.85
N PRO A 303 -13.93 7.36 11.52
CA PRO A 303 -13.67 8.76 11.21
C PRO A 303 -13.04 8.92 9.81
N GLN A 304 -13.30 10.05 9.14
CA GLN A 304 -12.63 10.37 7.88
C GLN A 304 -11.12 10.56 8.08
N ILE A 305 -10.34 10.14 7.09
CA ILE A 305 -8.88 10.30 7.05
C ILE A 305 -8.50 10.82 5.67
N ALA A 306 -7.78 11.95 5.63
CA ALA A 306 -7.37 12.61 4.38
C ALA A 306 -8.54 12.86 3.40
N GLY A 307 -9.73 13.20 3.93
CA GLY A 307 -10.93 13.44 3.13
C GLY A 307 -11.64 12.18 2.61
N GLU A 308 -11.11 10.98 2.88
CA GLU A 308 -11.72 9.70 2.53
C GLU A 308 -12.44 9.09 3.74
N GLN A 309 -13.52 8.36 3.49
CA GLN A 309 -14.26 7.60 4.51
C GLN A 309 -13.72 6.16 4.56
N PRO A 310 -12.92 5.76 5.56
CA PRO A 310 -12.40 4.40 5.62
C PRO A 310 -13.50 3.36 5.76
N ARG A 311 -13.23 2.15 5.25
CA ARG A 311 -14.12 0.99 5.36
C ARG A 311 -13.69 0.08 6.50
N PHE A 312 -14.64 -0.67 7.06
CA PHE A 312 -14.34 -1.72 8.02
C PHE A 312 -14.60 -3.09 7.38
N LEU A 313 -13.59 -3.95 7.34
CA LEU A 313 -13.73 -5.31 6.80
C LEU A 313 -13.67 -6.35 7.93
N PHE A 314 -14.73 -7.14 8.07
CA PHE A 314 -14.75 -8.25 9.00
C PHE A 314 -14.03 -9.47 8.43
N LEU A 315 -13.21 -10.10 9.26
CA LEU A 315 -12.56 -11.37 9.01
C LEU A 315 -13.40 -12.46 9.71
N VAL A 316 -14.26 -13.12 8.95
CA VAL A 316 -15.18 -14.15 9.47
C VAL A 316 -14.55 -15.54 9.30
N PRO A 317 -14.33 -16.31 10.36
CA PRO A 317 -13.77 -17.65 10.26
C PRO A 317 -14.67 -18.58 9.44
N ILE A 318 -14.08 -19.29 8.48
CA ILE A 318 -14.76 -20.26 7.62
C ILE A 318 -13.98 -21.57 7.53
N THR A 319 -14.68 -22.65 7.21
CA THR A 319 -14.08 -23.96 6.97
C THR A 319 -13.49 -24.08 5.57
N ALA A 320 -12.64 -25.08 5.34
CA ALA A 320 -12.15 -25.39 3.99
C ALA A 320 -13.28 -25.73 2.99
N ALA A 321 -14.37 -26.35 3.45
CA ALA A 321 -15.52 -26.64 2.59
C ALA A 321 -16.25 -25.36 2.16
N GLU A 322 -16.39 -24.40 3.07
CA GLU A 322 -16.98 -23.09 2.81
C GLU A 322 -16.13 -22.23 1.88
N GLN A 323 -14.81 -22.25 2.08
CA GLN A 323 -13.88 -21.57 1.19
C GLN A 323 -13.97 -22.13 -0.22
N LYS A 324 -13.95 -23.46 -0.38
CA LYS A 324 -14.14 -24.11 -1.69
C LYS A 324 -15.49 -23.78 -2.29
N MET A 325 -16.54 -23.63 -1.48
CA MET A 325 -17.85 -23.20 -1.95
C MET A 325 -17.82 -21.75 -2.45
N ALA A 326 -17.16 -20.84 -1.73
CA ALA A 326 -16.97 -19.45 -2.15
C ALA A 326 -16.18 -19.35 -3.47
N GLU A 327 -15.12 -20.15 -3.66
CA GLU A 327 -14.38 -20.19 -4.93
C GLU A 327 -15.26 -20.66 -6.11
N ASN A 328 -16.09 -21.67 -5.89
CA ASN A 328 -16.88 -22.28 -6.96
C ASN A 328 -18.19 -21.55 -7.26
N ARG A 329 -18.79 -20.87 -6.27
CA ARG A 329 -20.13 -20.28 -6.35
C ARG A 329 -20.18 -18.79 -6.00
N GLY A 330 -19.04 -18.19 -5.68
CA GLY A 330 -18.91 -16.80 -5.24
C GLY A 330 -19.16 -16.62 -3.74
N THR A 331 -18.45 -15.66 -3.15
CA THR A 331 -18.55 -15.34 -1.71
C THR A 331 -19.92 -14.82 -1.31
N GLN A 332 -20.67 -14.21 -2.24
CA GLN A 332 -22.07 -13.82 -1.98
C GLN A 332 -22.93 -15.01 -1.56
N ARG A 333 -22.73 -16.18 -2.18
CA ARG A 333 -23.47 -17.39 -1.82
C ARG A 333 -23.10 -17.89 -0.43
N LEU A 334 -21.83 -17.79 -0.06
CA LEU A 334 -21.37 -18.10 1.29
C LEU A 334 -22.01 -17.17 2.32
N ILE A 335 -22.09 -15.86 2.03
CA ILE A 335 -22.73 -14.87 2.91
C ILE A 335 -24.20 -15.22 3.12
N GLU A 336 -24.98 -15.48 2.06
CA GLU A 336 -26.39 -15.88 2.19
C GLU A 336 -26.59 -17.10 3.11
N LEU A 337 -25.70 -18.09 3.00
CA LEU A 337 -25.75 -19.30 3.81
C LEU A 337 -25.36 -19.04 5.27
N LEU A 338 -24.40 -18.14 5.51
CA LEU A 338 -24.08 -17.68 6.86
C LEU A 338 -25.25 -16.89 7.47
N GLU A 339 -25.92 -16.03 6.70
CA GLU A 339 -27.09 -15.28 7.17
C GLU A 339 -28.25 -16.19 7.55
N ALA A 340 -28.41 -17.32 6.87
CA ALA A 340 -29.40 -18.34 7.22
C ALA A 340 -28.99 -19.21 8.42
N SER A 341 -27.73 -19.14 8.87
CA SER A 341 -27.23 -19.89 10.02
C SER A 341 -27.78 -19.29 11.33
N PRO A 342 -28.17 -20.12 12.32
CA PRO A 342 -28.60 -19.60 13.62
C PRO A 342 -27.44 -18.99 14.44
N ALA A 343 -26.18 -19.29 14.07
CA ALA A 343 -24.99 -18.84 14.81
C ALA A 343 -23.80 -18.57 13.87
N PRO A 344 -23.88 -17.60 12.94
CA PRO A 344 -22.88 -17.39 11.87
C PRO A 344 -21.46 -17.10 12.38
N LEU A 345 -21.35 -16.48 13.56
CA LEU A 345 -20.07 -16.10 14.16
C LEU A 345 -19.55 -17.12 15.18
N SER A 346 -20.29 -18.21 15.42
CA SER A 346 -19.85 -19.22 16.39
C SER A 346 -18.73 -20.07 15.81
N LEU A 347 -17.71 -20.31 16.64
CA LEU A 347 -16.60 -21.22 16.33
C LEU A 347 -16.96 -22.70 16.57
N GLN A 348 -18.21 -22.99 16.99
CA GLN A 348 -18.74 -24.34 17.19
C GLN A 348 -19.75 -24.74 16.11
N ARG A 349 -20.11 -23.85 15.18
CA ARG A 349 -21.06 -24.14 14.11
C ARG A 349 -20.50 -25.20 13.14
N ASP A 350 -21.41 -25.91 12.49
CA ASP A 350 -21.06 -26.75 11.34
C ASP A 350 -20.87 -25.89 10.08
N ALA A 351 -20.24 -26.49 9.07
CA ALA A 351 -20.09 -25.85 7.77
C ALA A 351 -21.47 -25.60 7.13
N VAL A 352 -21.69 -24.41 6.58
CA VAL A 352 -22.92 -24.08 5.85
C VAL A 352 -22.85 -24.66 4.43
N ALA A 353 -23.98 -25.14 3.91
CA ALA A 353 -24.06 -25.87 2.63
C ALA A 353 -25.24 -25.41 1.76
#